data_AF-A0A2E8JYK3-F1
#
_entry.id   AF-A0A2E8JYK3-F1
#
_cell.length_a   1.000
_cell.length_b   1.000
_cell.length_c   1.000
_cell.angle_alpha   90.00
_cell.angle_beta   90.00
_cell.angle_gamma   90.00
#
_symmetry.space_group_name_H-M   'P 1'
#
loop_
_entity.id
_entity.type
_entity.pdbx_description
1 polymer ?
#
loop_
_entity_poly.entity_id
_entity_poly.type
_entity_poly.pdbx_seq_one_letter_code
_entity_poly.pdbx_strand_id
1 'polypeptide(L)'
;MTNDDSQPQDACAAAASSGNDHLAPHAPELPRHLAVIMDGNGRWAANQGLPRIAGHRSGADTVDLVTTECARLGLEALTLYSFSSENWKRPAEEVDALMVLCQHHLESQRERMIENRIRFRRVGRREGLPESVLAASDACEEATRECDGMTLCLALNYGARAEITDAVRAIVKKVQAGEIDPESIDEDQIDDHLLTAGLPDPDLLLRT
;
A
#
# COMPACT_ATOMS: atom_id res chain seq x y z
N MET A 1 9.53 -78.08 -25.55
CA MET A 1 9.91 -78.52 -24.19
C MET A 1 10.80 -77.42 -23.63
N THR A 2 10.16 -76.52 -22.90
CA THR A 2 10.38 -76.29 -21.46
C THR A 2 11.62 -75.44 -21.24
N ASN A 3 11.40 -74.17 -20.97
CA ASN A 3 12.20 -73.46 -19.99
C ASN A 3 11.26 -72.78 -19.01
N ASP A 4 11.73 -72.86 -17.78
CA ASP A 4 11.10 -72.63 -16.50
C ASP A 4 11.41 -71.22 -16.01
N ASP A 5 10.58 -70.78 -15.06
CA ASP A 5 10.86 -69.78 -14.03
C ASP A 5 11.23 -68.33 -14.41
N SER A 6 10.31 -67.42 -14.08
CA SER A 6 10.43 -66.52 -12.90
C SER A 6 10.11 -65.03 -13.12
N GLN A 7 9.28 -64.54 -12.19
CA GLN A 7 9.07 -63.16 -11.71
C GLN A 7 7.97 -62.25 -12.32
N PRO A 8 7.34 -61.41 -11.45
CA PRO A 8 5.94 -61.03 -11.54
C PRO A 8 5.75 -59.70 -12.30
N GLN A 9 4.68 -59.63 -13.08
CA GLN A 9 4.23 -58.40 -13.72
C GLN A 9 3.21 -57.68 -12.83
N ASP A 10 3.43 -56.38 -12.71
CA ASP A 10 2.58 -55.37 -12.07
C ASP A 10 1.08 -55.61 -12.28
N ALA A 11 0.36 -55.74 -11.18
CA ALA A 11 -1.10 -55.69 -11.16
C ALA A 11 -1.58 -54.94 -9.93
N CYS A 12 -1.43 -53.62 -9.94
CA CYS A 12 -2.36 -52.74 -9.23
C CYS A 12 -2.49 -51.40 -9.94
N ALA A 13 -2.91 -51.46 -11.21
CA ALA A 13 -3.62 -50.36 -11.84
C ALA A 13 -5.10 -50.72 -11.91
N ALA A 14 -5.93 -49.71 -11.66
CA ALA A 14 -7.39 -49.64 -11.84
C ALA A 14 -8.28 -49.92 -10.61
N ALA A 15 -8.44 -48.88 -9.79
CA ALA A 15 -9.77 -48.47 -9.34
C ALA A 15 -9.85 -46.93 -9.37
N ALA A 16 -10.36 -46.38 -10.47
CA ALA A 16 -10.70 -44.98 -10.57
C ALA A 16 -12.05 -44.69 -9.88
N SER A 17 -12.07 -43.56 -9.18
CA SER A 17 -13.20 -42.66 -8.91
C SER A 17 -14.46 -43.23 -8.21
N SER A 18 -14.63 -42.78 -6.97
CA SER A 18 -15.95 -42.32 -6.50
C SER A 18 -15.73 -41.01 -5.75
N GLY A 19 -16.34 -39.94 -6.23
CA GLY A 19 -16.05 -38.58 -5.83
C GLY A 19 -16.42 -38.28 -4.38
N ASN A 20 -15.54 -37.50 -3.74
CA ASN A 20 -15.93 -36.40 -2.89
C ASN A 20 -14.67 -35.54 -2.62
N ASP A 21 -14.30 -34.71 -3.61
CA ASP A 21 -13.29 -33.67 -3.39
C ASP A 21 -13.99 -32.47 -2.72
N HIS A 22 -14.41 -32.67 -1.47
CA HIS A 22 -14.95 -31.60 -0.65
C HIS A 22 -13.79 -30.71 -0.21
N LEU A 23 -13.70 -29.52 -0.82
CA LEU A 23 -13.01 -28.32 -0.35
C LEU A 23 -11.96 -28.60 0.72
N ALA A 24 -10.78 -29.05 0.32
CA ALA A 24 -9.61 -28.81 1.16
C ALA A 24 -9.56 -27.28 1.38
N PRO A 25 -9.47 -26.78 2.62
CA PRO A 25 -9.34 -25.36 2.85
C PRO A 25 -8.02 -24.93 2.23
N HIS A 26 -8.09 -24.28 1.07
CA HIS A 26 -6.98 -23.47 0.59
C HIS A 26 -6.69 -22.48 1.72
N ALA A 27 -5.47 -22.48 2.23
CA ALA A 27 -5.03 -21.42 3.13
C ALA A 27 -5.37 -20.09 2.43
N PRO A 28 -6.06 -19.14 3.09
CA PRO A 28 -6.48 -17.92 2.43
C PRO A 28 -5.25 -17.23 1.85
N GLU A 29 -5.21 -17.05 0.54
CA GLU A 29 -4.19 -16.23 -0.11
C GLU A 29 -4.32 -14.81 0.46
N LEU A 30 -3.22 -14.32 1.02
CA LEU A 30 -3.17 -12.94 1.53
C LEU A 30 -3.18 -11.98 0.34
N PRO A 31 -3.81 -10.79 0.47
CA PRO A 31 -3.71 -9.76 -0.55
C PRO A 31 -2.24 -9.37 -0.74
N ARG A 32 -1.82 -9.12 -1.98
CA ARG A 32 -0.48 -8.57 -2.27
C ARG A 32 -0.45 -7.10 -1.86
N HIS A 33 -1.53 -6.37 -2.08
CA HIS A 33 -1.66 -4.97 -1.71
C HIS A 33 -2.94 -4.69 -0.92
N LEU A 34 -2.74 -4.15 0.29
CA LEU A 34 -3.81 -3.61 1.12
C LEU A 34 -3.86 -2.08 1.05
N ALA A 35 -5.01 -1.50 0.73
CA ALA A 35 -5.28 -0.07 0.87
C ALA A 35 -6.21 0.19 2.07
N VAL A 36 -5.87 1.14 2.93
CA VAL A 36 -6.64 1.47 4.13
C VAL A 36 -7.01 2.96 4.16
N ILE A 37 -8.31 3.24 4.25
CA ILE A 37 -8.85 4.57 4.54
C ILE A 37 -9.12 4.66 6.05
N MET A 38 -8.23 5.36 6.74
CA MET A 38 -8.22 5.48 8.21
C MET A 38 -9.17 6.57 8.71
N ASP A 39 -10.47 6.32 8.55
CA ASP A 39 -11.55 7.20 9.02
C ASP A 39 -11.96 6.80 10.45
N GLY A 40 -12.66 7.68 11.17
CA GLY A 40 -13.19 7.42 12.51
C GLY A 40 -12.44 8.08 13.66
N ASN A 41 -11.18 8.52 13.48
CA ASN A 41 -10.35 9.11 14.55
C ASN A 41 -11.06 10.23 15.34
N GLY A 42 -11.64 11.21 14.64
CA GLY A 42 -12.36 12.32 15.29
C GLY A 42 -13.66 11.89 15.99
N ARG A 43 -14.36 10.87 15.46
CA ARG A 43 -15.57 10.31 16.08
C ARG A 43 -15.23 9.52 17.34
N TRP A 44 -14.16 8.73 17.29
CA TRP A 44 -13.63 8.00 18.43
C TRP A 44 -13.27 8.94 19.58
N ALA A 45 -12.56 10.04 19.29
CA ALA A 45 -12.22 11.04 20.30
C ALA A 45 -13.47 11.68 20.92
N ALA A 46 -14.45 12.06 20.10
CA ALA A 46 -15.70 12.67 20.56
C ALA A 46 -16.49 11.74 21.49
N ASN A 47 -16.57 10.44 21.18
CA ASN A 47 -17.25 9.46 22.02
C ASN A 47 -16.60 9.29 23.42
N GLN A 48 -15.32 9.65 23.55
CA GLN A 48 -14.58 9.62 24.81
C GLN A 48 -14.53 10.99 25.50
N GLY A 49 -15.20 12.02 24.96
CA GLY A 49 -15.11 13.39 25.47
C GLY A 49 -13.74 14.05 25.27
N LEU A 50 -12.93 13.55 24.33
CA LEU A 50 -11.57 14.03 24.06
C LEU A 50 -11.51 14.97 22.85
N PRO A 51 -10.51 15.87 22.78
CA PRO A 51 -10.21 16.63 21.58
C PRO A 51 -9.91 15.71 20.37
N ARG A 52 -10.32 16.12 19.16
CA ARG A 52 -10.14 15.33 17.92
C ARG A 52 -8.70 14.86 17.70
N ILE A 53 -7.72 15.70 18.06
CA ILE A 53 -6.30 15.38 17.94
C ILE A 53 -5.88 14.14 18.76
N ALA A 54 -6.53 13.86 19.88
CA ALA A 54 -6.27 12.65 20.66
C ALA A 54 -6.63 11.38 19.88
N GLY A 55 -7.72 11.43 19.10
CA GLY A 55 -8.09 10.34 18.20
C GLY A 55 -7.07 10.14 17.08
N HIS A 56 -6.51 11.22 16.55
CA HIS A 56 -5.44 11.12 15.55
C HIS A 56 -4.15 10.51 16.11
N ARG A 57 -3.80 10.81 17.37
CA ARG A 57 -2.67 10.14 18.05
C ARG A 57 -2.92 8.64 18.21
N SER A 58 -4.11 8.24 18.67
CA SER A 58 -4.48 6.82 18.74
C SER A 58 -4.51 6.16 17.35
N GLY A 59 -4.87 6.91 16.31
CA GLY A 59 -4.77 6.47 14.92
C GLY A 59 -3.32 6.20 14.49
N ALA A 60 -2.36 7.02 14.92
CA ALA A 60 -0.94 6.80 14.64
C ALA A 60 -0.42 5.51 15.30
N ASP A 61 -0.84 5.20 16.52
CA ASP A 61 -0.51 3.92 17.18
C ASP A 61 -1.09 2.73 16.41
N THR A 62 -2.27 2.91 15.80
CA THR A 62 -2.92 1.89 14.95
C THR A 62 -2.16 1.70 13.63
N VAL A 63 -1.66 2.79 13.04
CA VAL A 63 -0.80 2.74 11.85
C VAL A 63 0.43 1.89 12.10
N ASP A 64 1.09 2.06 13.24
CA ASP A 64 2.27 1.29 13.62
C ASP A 64 1.97 -0.21 13.68
N LEU A 65 0.85 -0.56 14.33
CA LEU A 65 0.41 -1.94 14.47
C LEU A 65 0.12 -2.56 13.10
N VAL A 66 -0.71 -1.89 12.29
CA VAL A 66 -1.11 -2.39 10.96
C VAL A 66 0.10 -2.54 10.04
N THR A 67 0.99 -1.54 10.01
CA THR A 67 2.21 -1.57 9.19
C THR A 67 3.11 -2.74 9.56
N THR A 68 3.31 -2.96 10.87
CA THR A 68 4.16 -4.05 11.36
C THR A 68 3.56 -5.42 11.05
N GLU A 69 2.25 -5.58 11.24
CA GLU A 69 1.58 -6.84 10.94
C GLU A 69 1.57 -7.12 9.43
N CYS A 70 1.35 -6.12 8.58
CA CYS A 70 1.41 -6.29 7.12
C CYS A 70 2.81 -6.70 6.66
N ALA A 71 3.85 -6.06 7.22
CA ALA A 71 5.24 -6.45 6.94
C ALA A 71 5.54 -7.87 7.43
N ARG A 72 5.09 -8.24 8.64
CA ARG A 72 5.26 -9.59 9.22
C ARG A 72 4.54 -10.66 8.40
N LEU A 73 3.38 -10.33 7.85
CA LEU A 73 2.59 -11.21 6.99
C LEU A 73 3.15 -11.31 5.55
N GLY A 74 4.12 -10.47 5.20
CA GLY A 74 4.78 -10.51 3.89
C GLY A 74 3.95 -9.91 2.76
N LEU A 75 3.11 -8.91 3.06
CA LEU A 75 2.43 -8.14 2.02
C LEU A 75 3.46 -7.42 1.13
N GLU A 76 3.16 -7.30 -0.16
CA GLU A 76 4.02 -6.57 -1.10
C GLU A 76 3.86 -5.05 -0.93
N ALA A 77 2.63 -4.59 -0.69
CA ALA A 77 2.33 -3.18 -0.50
C ALA A 77 1.24 -2.91 0.54
N LEU A 78 1.38 -1.78 1.23
CA LEU A 78 0.37 -1.20 2.12
C LEU A 78 0.20 0.28 1.78
N THR A 79 -0.99 0.69 1.34
CA THR A 79 -1.32 2.11 1.13
C THR A 79 -2.19 2.63 2.27
N LEU A 80 -1.73 3.66 2.97
CA LEU A 80 -2.45 4.30 4.07
C LEU A 80 -2.93 5.69 3.68
N TYR A 81 -4.24 5.89 3.62
CA TYR A 81 -4.82 7.19 3.31
C TYR A 81 -4.79 8.11 4.53
N SER A 82 -3.71 8.90 4.62
CA SER A 82 -3.39 9.65 5.85
C SER A 82 -3.88 11.10 5.82
N PHE A 83 -3.74 11.79 4.68
CA PHE A 83 -4.23 13.16 4.53
C PHE A 83 -4.67 13.42 3.08
N SER A 84 -5.95 13.72 2.87
CA SER A 84 -6.50 14.01 1.54
C SER A 84 -6.48 15.49 1.19
N SER A 85 -6.57 15.82 -0.10
CA SER A 85 -6.72 17.21 -0.57
C SER A 85 -7.96 17.92 0.00
N GLU A 86 -8.99 17.18 0.39
CA GLU A 86 -10.20 17.71 1.01
C GLU A 86 -10.00 18.04 2.49
N ASN A 87 -8.97 17.49 3.14
CA ASN A 87 -8.68 17.76 4.54
C ASN A 87 -8.20 19.19 4.79
N TRP A 88 -7.74 19.90 3.76
CA TRP A 88 -7.46 21.35 3.82
C TRP A 88 -8.69 22.21 4.14
N LYS A 89 -9.92 21.67 4.02
CA LYS A 89 -11.15 22.38 4.40
C LYS A 89 -11.44 22.34 5.91
N ARG A 90 -10.64 21.62 6.68
CA ARG A 90 -10.75 21.54 8.15
C ARG A 90 -10.24 22.85 8.80
N PRO A 91 -10.55 23.10 10.08
CA PRO A 91 -9.99 24.25 10.80
C PRO A 91 -8.45 24.25 10.75
N ALA A 92 -7.84 25.42 10.56
CA ALA A 92 -6.39 25.57 10.40
C ALA A 92 -5.61 24.94 11.57
N GLU A 93 -6.06 25.16 12.81
CA GLU A 93 -5.44 24.57 14.00
C GLU A 93 -5.46 23.03 13.99
N GLU A 94 -6.50 22.40 13.44
CA GLU A 94 -6.56 20.93 13.28
C GLU A 94 -5.56 20.48 12.22
N VAL A 95 -5.47 21.20 11.09
CA VAL A 95 -4.53 20.89 10.01
C VAL A 95 -3.08 21.01 10.50
N ASP A 96 -2.73 22.09 11.20
CA ASP A 96 -1.39 22.30 11.75
C ASP A 96 -1.00 21.18 12.73
N ALA A 97 -1.92 20.81 13.62
CA ALA A 97 -1.70 19.71 14.55
C ALA A 97 -1.51 18.36 13.85
N LEU A 98 -2.23 18.10 12.75
CA LEU A 98 -2.05 16.90 11.93
C LEU A 98 -0.69 16.86 11.23
N MET A 99 -0.20 18.01 10.74
CA MET A 99 1.11 18.08 10.08
C MET A 99 2.25 17.84 11.08
N VAL A 100 2.16 18.43 12.27
CA VAL A 100 3.13 18.18 13.36
C VAL A 100 3.12 16.70 13.78
N LEU A 101 1.92 16.10 13.90
CA LEU A 101 1.79 14.68 14.22
C LEU A 101 2.41 13.80 13.12
N CYS A 102 2.14 14.11 11.86
CA CYS A 102 2.69 13.41 10.69
C CYS A 102 4.21 13.47 10.68
N GLN A 103 4.80 14.66 10.88
CA GLN A 103 6.24 14.84 10.98
C GLN A 103 6.84 13.94 12.08
N HIS A 104 6.35 14.05 13.31
CA HIS A 104 6.88 13.27 14.44
C HIS A 104 6.74 11.76 14.19
N HIS A 105 5.62 11.33 13.62
CA HIS A 105 5.41 9.92 13.29
C HIS A 105 6.44 9.43 12.28
N LEU A 106 6.64 10.14 11.15
CA LEU A 106 7.65 9.80 10.14
C LEU A 106 9.07 9.73 10.72
N GLU A 107 9.44 10.72 11.55
CA GLU A 107 10.74 10.74 12.22
C GLU A 107 10.92 9.54 13.16
N SER A 108 9.90 9.21 13.96
CA SER A 108 9.95 8.11 14.92
C SER A 108 9.94 6.71 14.28
N GLN A 109 9.27 6.55 13.14
CA GLN A 109 9.10 5.23 12.51
C GLN A 109 10.26 4.87 11.56
N ARG A 110 11.16 5.80 11.26
CA ARG A 110 12.21 5.59 10.25
C ARG A 110 13.11 4.40 10.55
N GLU A 111 13.65 4.31 11.77
CA GLU A 111 14.52 3.21 12.17
C GLU A 111 13.77 1.88 12.12
N ARG A 112 12.53 1.86 12.61
CA ARG A 112 11.67 0.68 12.57
C ARG A 112 11.36 0.23 11.14
N MET A 113 11.14 1.15 10.20
CA MET A 113 10.95 0.81 8.79
C MET A 113 12.20 0.11 8.23
N ILE A 114 13.40 0.61 8.54
CA ILE A 114 14.67 -0.02 8.14
C ILE A 114 14.81 -1.42 8.76
N GLU A 115 14.56 -1.56 10.07
CA GLU A 115 14.64 -2.83 10.79
C GLU A 115 13.71 -3.90 10.20
N ASN A 116 12.51 -3.48 9.77
CA ASN A 116 11.53 -4.36 9.14
C ASN A 116 11.69 -4.46 7.61
N ARG A 117 12.76 -3.89 7.03
CA ARG A 117 13.03 -3.84 5.59
C ARG A 117 11.86 -3.26 4.77
N ILE A 118 11.13 -2.31 5.35
CA ILE A 118 10.01 -1.63 4.69
C ILE A 118 10.56 -0.52 3.80
N ARG A 119 10.16 -0.51 2.53
CA ARG A 119 10.41 0.59 1.62
C ARG A 119 9.33 1.65 1.75
N PHE A 120 9.68 2.87 2.13
CA PHE A 120 8.73 3.97 2.25
C PHE A 120 8.59 4.73 0.91
N ARG A 121 7.34 5.05 0.54
CA ARG A 121 7.01 5.95 -0.57
C ARG A 121 5.89 6.88 -0.14
N ARG A 122 6.05 8.19 -0.33
CA ARG A 122 4.95 9.15 -0.22
C ARG A 122 4.21 9.19 -1.55
N VAL A 123 2.87 9.15 -1.50
CA VAL A 123 2.02 9.41 -2.67
C VAL A 123 1.13 10.64 -2.39
N GLY A 124 1.01 11.52 -3.38
CA GLY A 124 0.26 12.78 -3.29
C GLY A 124 1.12 14.00 -3.61
N ARG A 125 0.48 15.18 -3.62
CA ARG A 125 1.13 16.42 -4.05
C ARG A 125 2.03 17.01 -2.97
N ARG A 126 3.21 17.47 -3.37
CA ARG A 126 4.14 18.18 -2.47
C ARG A 126 3.64 19.58 -2.16
N GLU A 127 2.97 20.23 -3.11
CA GLU A 127 2.49 21.59 -2.99
C GLU A 127 1.45 21.73 -1.88
N GLY A 128 1.73 22.61 -0.91
CA GLY A 128 0.86 22.87 0.24
C GLY A 128 1.24 22.10 1.50
N LEU A 129 2.08 21.05 1.41
CA LEU A 129 2.63 20.41 2.60
C LEU A 129 3.69 21.31 3.27
N PRO A 130 3.75 21.36 4.60
CA PRO A 130 4.84 22.05 5.30
C PRO A 130 6.20 21.46 4.96
N GLU A 131 7.22 22.32 4.91
CA GLU A 131 8.61 21.92 4.62
C GLU A 131 9.11 20.85 5.59
N SER A 132 8.69 20.89 6.86
CA SER A 132 9.09 19.89 7.85
C SER A 132 8.53 18.49 7.55
N VAL A 133 7.30 18.39 7.06
CA VAL A 133 6.69 17.12 6.63
C VAL A 133 7.38 16.62 5.35
N LEU A 134 7.68 17.51 4.41
CA LEU A 134 8.41 17.17 3.20
C LEU A 134 9.81 16.64 3.53
N ALA A 135 10.57 17.34 4.38
CA ALA A 135 11.90 16.92 4.82
C ALA A 135 11.86 15.57 5.57
N ALA A 136 10.90 15.37 6.47
CA ALA A 136 10.75 14.12 7.20
C ALA A 136 10.40 12.94 6.27
N SER A 137 9.49 13.14 5.31
CA SER A 137 9.11 12.11 4.34
C SER A 137 10.23 11.81 3.35
N ASP A 138 10.89 12.84 2.79
CA ASP A 138 12.03 12.66 1.87
C ASP A 138 13.18 11.90 2.56
N ALA A 139 13.45 12.19 3.84
CA ALA A 139 14.45 11.47 4.60
C ALA A 139 14.06 10.01 4.91
N CYS A 140 12.76 9.68 5.00
CA CYS A 140 12.31 8.29 5.09
C CYS A 140 12.43 7.56 3.75
N GLU A 141 12.07 8.22 2.64
CA GLU A 141 12.24 7.65 1.29
C GLU A 141 13.71 7.32 1.01
N GLU A 142 14.63 8.24 1.32
CA GLU A 142 16.07 8.01 1.14
C GLU A 142 16.59 6.89 2.05
N ALA A 143 16.26 6.93 3.34
CA ALA A 143 16.76 5.95 4.30
C ALA A 143 16.29 4.52 4.03
N THR A 144 15.15 4.36 3.36
CA THR A 144 14.54 3.06 3.06
C THR A 144 14.66 2.65 1.59
N ARG A 145 15.39 3.41 0.76
CA ARG A 145 15.41 3.21 -0.70
C ARG A 145 15.93 1.83 -1.15
N GLU A 146 16.81 1.23 -0.36
CA GLU A 146 17.41 -0.10 -0.60
C GLU A 146 16.67 -1.24 0.12
N CYS A 147 15.57 -0.92 0.84
CA CYS A 147 14.74 -1.95 1.45
C CYS A 147 13.95 -2.71 0.37
N ASP A 148 13.88 -4.03 0.52
CA ASP A 148 13.29 -4.97 -0.45
C ASP A 148 12.11 -5.77 0.12
N GLY A 149 11.63 -5.42 1.32
CA GLY A 149 10.40 -5.95 1.88
C GLY A 149 9.17 -5.20 1.38
N MET A 150 8.14 -5.15 2.23
CA MET A 150 6.88 -4.45 1.92
C MET A 150 7.12 -2.98 1.56
N THR A 151 6.41 -2.48 0.53
CA THR A 151 6.35 -1.04 0.27
C THR A 151 5.20 -0.40 1.07
N LEU A 152 5.53 0.55 1.96
CA LEU A 152 4.57 1.39 2.64
C LEU A 152 4.34 2.67 1.82
N CYS A 153 3.14 2.82 1.28
CA CYS A 153 2.68 4.03 0.62
C CYS A 153 1.88 4.91 1.56
N LEU A 154 2.43 6.07 1.93
CA LEU A 154 1.73 7.04 2.74
C LEU A 154 1.10 8.12 1.85
N ALA A 155 -0.23 8.12 1.76
CA ALA A 155 -0.95 9.09 0.94
C ALA A 155 -1.11 10.42 1.69
N LEU A 156 -0.28 11.41 1.33
CA LEU A 156 -0.20 12.73 1.93
C LEU A 156 -0.56 13.81 0.92
N ASN A 157 -1.55 14.63 1.24
CA ASN A 157 -2.13 15.59 0.30
C ASN A 157 -2.50 14.92 -1.03
N TYR A 158 -3.08 13.72 -0.91
CA TYR A 158 -3.43 12.88 -2.04
C TYR A 158 -4.87 13.11 -2.48
N GLY A 159 -5.09 12.95 -3.79
CA GLY A 159 -6.41 12.87 -4.39
C GLY A 159 -6.31 12.26 -5.78
N ALA A 160 -7.03 11.17 -6.03
CA ALA A 160 -6.92 10.39 -7.27
C ALA A 160 -7.15 11.24 -8.54
N ARG A 161 -8.11 12.18 -8.51
CA ARG A 161 -8.34 13.09 -9.65
C ARG A 161 -7.16 14.01 -9.91
N ALA A 162 -6.49 14.47 -8.86
CA ALA A 162 -5.31 15.32 -8.98
C ALA A 162 -4.13 14.53 -9.54
N GLU A 163 -3.91 13.31 -9.06
CA GLU A 163 -2.91 12.38 -9.59
C GLU A 163 -3.12 12.08 -11.07
N ILE A 164 -4.32 11.66 -11.47
CA ILE A 164 -4.64 11.39 -12.88
C ILE A 164 -4.40 12.64 -13.74
N THR A 165 -4.77 13.82 -13.24
CA THR A 165 -4.51 15.08 -13.95
C THR A 165 -3.01 15.32 -14.16
N ASP A 166 -2.17 15.01 -13.17
CA ASP A 166 -0.73 15.21 -13.25
C ASP A 166 -0.06 14.16 -14.15
N ALA A 167 -0.52 12.90 -14.10
CA ALA A 167 -0.11 11.84 -15.02
C ALA A 167 -0.41 12.20 -16.47
N VAL A 168 -1.65 12.62 -16.77
CA VAL A 168 -2.04 13.08 -18.12
C VAL A 168 -1.18 14.26 -18.59
N ARG A 169 -0.90 15.23 -17.70
CA ARG A 169 -0.01 16.35 -18.04
C ARG A 169 1.42 15.89 -18.34
N ALA A 170 1.92 14.88 -17.63
CA ALA A 170 3.24 14.31 -17.89
C ALA A 170 3.29 13.59 -19.24
N ILE A 171 2.27 12.77 -19.55
CA ILE A 171 2.13 12.08 -20.84
C ILE A 171 2.07 13.10 -21.99
N VAL A 172 1.23 14.14 -21.86
CA VAL A 172 1.11 15.18 -22.91
C VAL A 172 2.45 15.89 -23.16
N LYS A 173 3.26 16.16 -22.13
CA LYS A 173 4.60 16.73 -22.32
C LYS A 173 5.52 15.80 -23.11
N LYS A 174 5.48 14.49 -22.84
CA LYS A 174 6.27 13.49 -23.58
C LYS A 174 5.80 13.36 -25.02
N VAL A 175 4.49 13.41 -25.27
CA VAL A 175 3.91 13.48 -26.62
C VAL A 175 4.42 14.71 -27.38
N GLN A 176 4.40 15.89 -26.75
CA GLN A 176 4.89 17.12 -27.37
C GLN A 176 6.40 17.09 -27.64
N ALA A 177 7.16 16.35 -26.85
CA ALA A 177 8.59 16.10 -27.07
C ALA A 177 8.88 15.03 -28.14
N GLY A 178 7.85 14.32 -28.64
CA GLY A 178 8.00 13.22 -29.59
C GLY A 178 8.48 11.91 -28.96
N GLU A 179 8.41 11.78 -27.63
CA GLU A 179 8.83 10.58 -26.88
C GLU A 179 7.73 9.51 -26.84
N ILE A 180 6.45 9.90 -26.98
CA ILE A 180 5.28 9.02 -26.98
C ILE A 180 4.42 9.35 -28.20
N ASP A 181 3.95 8.30 -28.90
CA ASP A 181 2.91 8.43 -29.92
C ASP A 181 1.54 8.56 -29.23
N PRO A 182 0.74 9.62 -29.48
CA PRO A 182 -0.59 9.75 -28.88
C PRO A 182 -1.49 8.52 -29.08
N GLU A 183 -1.39 7.85 -30.23
CA GLU A 183 -2.21 6.68 -30.54
C GLU A 183 -1.73 5.41 -29.83
N SER A 184 -0.54 5.43 -29.23
CA SER A 184 0.00 4.31 -28.45
C SER A 184 -0.30 4.43 -26.95
N ILE A 185 -1.09 5.41 -26.52
CA ILE A 185 -1.44 5.57 -25.10
C ILE A 185 -2.52 4.55 -24.73
N ASP A 186 -2.19 3.67 -23.79
CA ASP A 186 -3.05 2.63 -23.23
C ASP A 186 -3.06 2.68 -21.69
N GLU A 187 -3.67 1.67 -21.06
CA GLU A 187 -3.76 1.57 -19.59
C GLU A 187 -2.38 1.43 -18.94
N ASP A 188 -1.48 0.64 -19.51
CA ASP A 188 -0.11 0.47 -19.02
C ASP A 188 0.66 1.80 -19.03
N GLN A 189 0.50 2.60 -20.10
CA GLN A 189 1.08 3.94 -20.15
C GLN A 189 0.49 4.88 -19.08
N ILE A 190 -0.78 4.75 -18.72
CA ILE A 190 -1.34 5.56 -17.64
C ILE A 190 -0.73 5.12 -16.30
N ASP A 191 -0.69 3.82 -16.04
CA ASP A 191 -0.19 3.24 -14.79
C ASP A 191 1.27 3.60 -14.53
N ASP A 192 2.13 3.58 -15.57
CA ASP A 192 3.52 3.99 -15.50
C ASP A 192 3.73 5.47 -15.14
N HIS A 193 2.69 6.29 -15.28
CA HIS A 193 2.71 7.72 -14.94
C HIS A 193 1.96 8.07 -13.65
N LEU A 194 1.37 7.09 -12.97
CA LEU A 194 0.80 7.27 -11.63
C LEU A 194 1.89 7.25 -10.54
N LEU A 195 1.59 7.79 -9.36
CA LEU A 195 2.52 7.78 -8.23
C LEU A 195 2.69 6.37 -7.65
N THR A 196 1.74 5.49 -7.94
CA THR A 196 1.74 4.07 -7.59
C THR A 196 2.45 3.19 -8.63
N ALA A 197 3.04 3.75 -9.68
CA ALA A 197 3.74 2.99 -10.71
C ALA A 197 4.73 1.96 -10.12
N GLY A 198 4.66 0.73 -10.63
CA GLY A 198 5.45 -0.42 -10.17
C GLY A 198 4.93 -1.12 -8.91
N LEU A 199 3.77 -0.73 -8.38
CA LEU A 199 3.08 -1.45 -7.31
C LEU A 199 1.91 -2.26 -7.89
N PRO A 200 1.58 -3.44 -7.33
CA PRO A 200 0.35 -4.13 -7.67
C PRO A 200 -0.87 -3.29 -7.29
N ASP A 201 -1.98 -3.47 -7.99
CA ASP A 201 -3.25 -2.86 -7.60
C ASP A 201 -3.72 -3.36 -6.23
N PRO A 202 -4.47 -2.56 -5.46
CA PRO A 202 -5.05 -3.02 -4.20
C PRO A 202 -6.00 -4.20 -4.42
N ASP A 203 -5.63 -5.37 -3.91
CA ASP A 203 -6.52 -6.54 -3.86
C ASP A 203 -7.63 -6.35 -2.81
N LEU A 204 -7.34 -5.56 -1.79
CA LEU A 204 -8.27 -5.26 -0.69
C LEU A 204 -8.23 -3.77 -0.33
N LEU A 205 -9.41 -3.15 -0.29
CA LEU A 205 -9.60 -1.83 0.27
C LEU A 205 -10.44 -1.91 1.56
N LEU A 206 -9.87 -1.41 2.65
CA LEU A 206 -10.54 -1.30 3.95
C LEU A 206 -10.85 0.16 4.26
N ARG A 207 -12.03 0.40 4.83
CA ARG A 207 -12.43 1.71 5.37
C ARG A 207 -13.10 1.53 6.73
N THR A 208 -12.66 2.32 7.71
CA THR A 208 -13.10 2.25 9.11
C THR A 208 -14.06 3.37 9.53
#